data_AF-A0A0S2W437-F1
#
_entry.id   AF-A0A0S2W437-F1
#
_cell.length_a   1.000
_cell.length_b   1.000
_cell.length_c   1.000
_cell.angle_alpha   90.00
_cell.angle_beta   90.00
_cell.angle_gamma   90.00
#
_symmetry.space_group_name_H-M   'P 1'
#
loop_
_entity.id
_entity.type
_entity.pdbx_description
1 polymer ?
#
loop_
_entity_poly.entity_id
_entity_poly.type
_entity_poly.pdbx_seq_one_letter_code
_entity_poly.pdbx_strand_id
1 'polypeptide(L)' 'MKKGCRKKQWQPKDFWATFRMYQLSLDGQKDRVYKKYWDLYDTYSIEKI' A
#
# COMPACT_ATOMS: atom_id res chain seq x y z
N MET A 1 9.14 3.42 8.13
CA MET A 1 8.69 2.50 7.06
C MET A 1 7.22 2.21 7.30
N LYS A 2 6.34 2.40 6.32
CA LYS A 2 4.91 2.11 6.48
C LYS A 2 4.56 0.89 5.63
N LYS A 3 3.84 -0.06 6.22
CA LYS A 3 3.29 -1.23 5.53
C LYS A 3 1.90 -0.87 5.03
N GLY A 4 1.59 -1.24 3.80
CA GLY A 4 0.23 -1.20 3.32
C GLY A 4 -0.17 -2.48 2.61
N CYS A 5 -1.44 -2.83 2.73
CA CYS A 5 -1.99 -4.06 2.21
C CYS A 5 -3.00 -3.73 1.11
N ARG A 6 -2.89 -4.39 -0.05
CA ARG A 6 -3.78 -4.19 -1.20
C ARG A 6 -4.31 -5.52 -1.70
N LYS A 7 -5.62 -5.60 -1.92
CA LYS A 7 -6.26 -6.77 -2.54
C LYS A 7 -6.43 -6.51 -4.04
N LYS A 8 -5.96 -7.42 -4.90
CA LYS A 8 -6.11 -7.30 -6.37
C LYS A 8 -6.35 -8.68 -6.98
N GLN A 9 -7.27 -8.75 -7.94
CA GLN A 9 -7.56 -9.96 -8.71
C GLN A 9 -6.40 -10.24 -9.65
N TRP A 10 -5.84 -11.44 -9.55
CA TRP A 10 -4.74 -11.92 -10.39
C TRP A 10 -5.32 -12.50 -11.67
N GLN A 11 -5.06 -11.84 -12.80
CA GLN A 11 -5.39 -12.38 -14.11
C GLN A 11 -4.18 -13.11 -14.69
N PRO A 12 -4.36 -14.25 -15.40
CA PRO A 12 -5.63 -14.84 -15.87
C PRO A 12 -6.26 -15.89 -14.92
N LYS A 13 -5.71 -16.09 -13.73
CA LYS A 13 -6.06 -17.21 -12.84
C LYS A 13 -7.23 -16.91 -11.88
N ASP A 14 -7.83 -15.74 -12.03
CA ASP A 14 -9.04 -15.27 -11.36
C ASP A 14 -9.08 -15.43 -9.83
N PHE A 15 -7.93 -15.31 -9.16
CA PHE A 15 -7.85 -15.39 -7.69
C PHE A 15 -7.56 -14.02 -7.07
N TRP A 16 -8.08 -13.80 -5.86
CA TRP A 16 -7.76 -12.60 -5.08
C TRP A 16 -6.40 -12.76 -4.40
N ALA A 17 -5.43 -11.94 -4.81
CA ALA A 17 -4.15 -11.87 -4.13
C ALA A 17 -4.08 -10.62 -3.26
N THR A 18 -3.37 -10.76 -2.14
CA THR A 18 -3.07 -9.64 -1.25
C THR A 18 -1.60 -9.29 -1.40
N PHE A 19 -1.32 -8.07 -1.84
CA PHE A 19 0.02 -7.53 -1.98
C PHE A 19 0.36 -6.67 -0.76
N ARG A 20 1.52 -6.93 -0.17
CA ARG A 20 2.12 -6.06 0.86
C ARG A 20 3.06 -5.07 0.19
N MET A 21 2.65 -3.81 0.19
CA MET A 21 3.41 -2.69 -0.32
C MET A 21 4.15 -2.01 0.83
N TYR A 22 5.38 -1.58 0.58
CA TYR A 22 6.19 -0.85 1.55
C TYR A 22 6.45 0.54 1.00
N GLN A 23 6.08 1.55 1.79
CA GLN A 23 6.45 2.91 1.49
C GLN A 23 7.64 3.33 2.36
N LEU A 24 8.70 3.75 1.68
CA LEU A 24 9.89 4.33 2.29
C LEU A 24 9.87 5.84 2.07
N SER A 25 9.87 6.60 3.17
CA SER A 25 10.12 8.04 3.16
C SER A 25 11.64 8.25 3.18
N LEU A 26 12.19 8.87 2.13
CA LEU A 26 13.63 9.15 1.98
C LEU A 26 14.06 10.46 2.66
N ASP A 27 13.09 11.31 2.95
CA ASP A 27 13.17 12.66 3.50
C ASP A 27 13.31 12.69 5.04
N GLY A 28 13.47 11.53 5.69
CA GLY A 28 13.64 11.41 7.15
C GLY A 28 12.39 11.75 7.98
N GLN A 29 11.38 12.41 7.39
CA GLN A 29 10.10 12.70 8.04
C GLN A 29 9.22 11.45 8.09
N LYS A 30 9.18 10.81 9.27
CA LYS A 30 8.41 9.59 9.52
C LYS A 30 6.89 9.83 9.62
N ASP A 31 6.48 11.08 9.85
CA ASP A 31 5.07 11.46 10.05
C ASP A 31 4.35 11.81 8.74
N ARG A 32 5.09 12.23 7.71
CA ARG A 32 4.49 12.58 6.42
C ARG A 32 4.21 11.31 5.62
N VAL A 33 2.93 10.94 5.55
CA VAL A 33 2.47 9.88 4.64
C VAL A 33 2.16 10.54 3.31
N TYR A 34 2.92 10.21 2.27
CA TYR A 34 2.57 10.61 0.92
C TYR A 34 1.37 9.78 0.46
N LYS A 35 0.17 10.38 0.60
CA LYS A 35 -1.12 9.74 0.33
C LYS A 35 -1.49 9.66 -1.14
N LYS A 36 -0.83 10.43 -2.02
CA LYS A 36 -1.17 10.48 -3.45
C LYS A 36 -1.21 9.08 -4.11
N TYR A 37 -0.32 8.17 -3.73
CA TYR A 37 -0.35 6.81 -4.28
C TYR A 37 -1.45 5.93 -3.68
N TRP A 38 -1.81 6.18 -2.41
CA TRP A 38 -2.87 5.48 -1.70
C TRP A 38 -4.25 5.95 -2.18
N ASP A 39 -4.45 7.26 -2.32
CA ASP A 39 -5.70 7.88 -2.77
C ASP A 39 -6.10 7.46 -4.21
N LEU A 40 -5.16 6.90 -4.99
CA LEU A 40 -5.43 6.36 -6.33
C LEU A 40 -6.17 5.01 -6.31
N TYR A 41 -6.32 4.37 -5.16
CA TYR A 41 -6.92 3.05 -5.05
C TYR A 41 -7.93 2.99 -3.91
N ASP A 42 -9.12 2.45 -4.16
CA ASP A 42 -10.20 2.37 -3.17
C ASP A 42 -9.92 1.42 -1.99
N THR A 43 -9.06 0.43 -2.18
CA THR A 43 -8.86 -0.68 -1.23
C THR A 43 -7.40 -0.78 -0.82
N TYR A 44 -7.05 0.02 0.19
CA TYR A 44 -5.78 -0.10 0.90
C TYR A 44 -5.98 0.01 2.41
N SER A 45 -5.12 -0.68 3.17
CA SER A 45 -4.99 -0.51 4.61
C SER A 45 -3.55 -0.16 4.96
N ILE A 46 -3.34 0.87 5.78
CA ILE A 46 -2.00 1.30 6.23
C ILE A 46 -1.79 0.81 7.66
N GLU A 47 -0.78 -0.04 7.85
CA GLU A 47 -0.34 -0.48 9.16
C GLU A 47 0.80 0.42 9.64
N LYS A 48 0.60 1.02 10.83
CA LYS A 48 1.66 1.69 11.58
C LYS A 48 2.40 0.60 12.37
N ILE A 49 3.67 0.38 12.02
CA ILE A 49 4.61 -0.36 12.87
C ILE A 49 5.21 0.64 13.86
#